data_AF-A0A0E3P798-F1
#
_entry.id   AF-A0A0E3P798-F1
#
_cell.length_a   1.000
_cell.length_b   1.000
_cell.length_c   1.000
_cell.angle_alpha   90.00
_cell.angle_beta   90.00
_cell.angle_gamma   90.00
#
_symmetry.space_group_name_H-M   'P 1'
#
loop_
_entity.id
_entity.type
_entity.pdbx_description
1 polymer ?
#
loop_
_entity_poly.entity_id
_entity_poly.type
_entity_poly.pdbx_seq_one_letter_code
_entity_poly.pdbx_strand_id
1 'polypeptide(L)'
;MGMTHVIMVDDIKNSLTQGMEISVPVTVIETPAIRVAAIRAYAEDSTGEKAIAEVWAADLDPELKRRIPVPAAGNQAEALENIGKMIEEGKVSDIKSVIYTLPKSLTGVPKKVPDIMESGISARDLGTKFEYAKSILGTLVSVTDVFKNGTLVDTAAITIGKGTQGPVKRWGIQLMKGKHSRQGSLRQVGTLGAFNPSRVSWRVPQMGQMGYHQRTEFNKRILKIGSDGEEVTPEGGFINYGLVRGDYILIKGSVPGPSKRLIRLRDPIRAKKADLGEPNILYISRESKQG
;
A
#
# COMPACT_ATOMS: atom_id res chain seq x y z
N MET A 1 -7.29 2.44 10.77
CA MET A 1 -7.80 1.43 9.85
C MET A 1 -8.18 0.21 10.63
N GLY A 2 -9.46 -0.11 10.58
CA GLY A 2 -10.03 -1.35 11.08
C GLY A 2 -10.88 -1.99 9.99
N MET A 3 -11.62 -3.03 10.36
CA MET A 3 -12.51 -3.73 9.47
C MET A 3 -13.95 -3.50 9.88
N THR A 4 -14.84 -3.46 8.89
CA THR A 4 -16.28 -3.58 9.08
C THR A 4 -16.84 -4.51 8.00
N HIS A 5 -18.15 -4.59 7.86
CA HIS A 5 -18.78 -5.27 6.74
C HIS A 5 -19.74 -4.33 6.01
N VAL A 6 -19.96 -4.64 4.74
CA VAL A 6 -20.84 -3.90 3.84
C VAL A 6 -21.82 -4.90 3.22
N ILE A 7 -23.08 -4.52 3.12
CA ILE A 7 -24.06 -5.22 2.31
C ILE A 7 -24.08 -4.53 0.94
N MET A 8 -23.80 -5.30 -0.11
CA MET A 8 -23.81 -4.84 -1.48
C MET A 8 -24.57 -5.81 -2.38
N VAL A 9 -25.03 -5.36 -3.53
CA VAL A 9 -25.60 -6.25 -4.55
C VAL A 9 -24.46 -6.96 -5.28
N ASP A 10 -24.56 -8.28 -5.45
CA ASP A 10 -23.58 -9.05 -6.21
C ASP A 10 -23.65 -8.71 -7.70
N ASP A 11 -22.61 -8.05 -8.20
CA ASP A 11 -22.45 -7.59 -9.58
C ASP A 11 -21.56 -8.53 -10.42
N ILE A 12 -21.14 -9.67 -9.85
CA ILE A 12 -20.31 -10.63 -10.57
C ILE A 12 -21.18 -11.38 -11.58
N LYS A 13 -20.93 -11.13 -12.87
CA LYS A 13 -21.56 -11.87 -13.97
C LYS A 13 -21.36 -13.38 -13.80
N ASN A 14 -22.44 -14.15 -13.99
CA ASN A 14 -22.49 -15.61 -13.87
C ASN A 14 -22.23 -16.15 -12.45
N SER A 15 -22.34 -15.29 -11.43
CA SER A 15 -22.43 -15.73 -10.04
C SER A 15 -23.81 -16.34 -9.76
N LEU A 16 -23.87 -17.34 -8.89
CA LEU A 16 -25.15 -17.92 -8.42
C LEU A 16 -26.00 -16.87 -7.67
N THR A 17 -25.34 -15.90 -7.05
CA THR A 17 -25.96 -14.84 -6.26
C THR A 17 -26.07 -13.52 -7.03
N GLN A 18 -25.86 -13.51 -8.35
CA GLN A 18 -25.92 -12.28 -9.15
C GLN A 18 -27.25 -11.54 -8.94
N GLY A 19 -27.18 -10.26 -8.57
CA GLY A 19 -28.33 -9.42 -8.26
C GLY A 19 -28.92 -9.59 -6.85
N MET A 20 -28.40 -10.54 -6.05
CA MET A 20 -28.78 -10.72 -4.64
C MET A 20 -27.90 -9.88 -3.72
N GLU A 21 -28.38 -9.63 -2.51
CA GLU A 21 -27.61 -8.97 -1.46
C GLU A 21 -26.57 -9.92 -0.87
N ILE A 22 -25.32 -9.45 -0.78
CA ILE A 22 -24.20 -10.19 -0.19
C ILE A 22 -23.53 -9.36 0.90
N SER A 23 -23.16 -10.02 1.99
CA SER A 23 -22.34 -9.41 3.05
C SER A 23 -20.85 -9.60 2.73
N VAL A 24 -20.12 -8.50 2.66
CA VAL A 24 -18.71 -8.47 2.27
C VAL A 24 -17.89 -7.83 3.38
N PRO A 25 -16.84 -8.51 3.89
CA PRO A 25 -15.92 -7.88 4.83
C PRO A 25 -15.08 -6.82 4.11
N VAL A 26 -14.87 -5.68 4.76
CA VAL A 26 -14.12 -4.55 4.19
C VAL A 26 -13.09 -4.06 5.17
N THR A 27 -11.95 -3.59 4.65
CA THR A 27 -10.97 -2.82 5.42
C THR A 27 -11.12 -1.35 5.08
N VAL A 28 -11.28 -0.51 6.11
CA VAL A 28 -11.38 0.95 5.97
C VAL A 28 -9.98 1.55 6.02
N ILE A 29 -9.61 2.30 4.99
CA ILE A 29 -8.33 3.01 4.88
C ILE A 29 -8.59 4.50 4.71
N GLU A 30 -8.27 5.36 5.67
CA GLU A 30 -8.10 6.80 5.44
C GLU A 30 -6.94 7.07 4.50
N THR A 31 -7.21 7.94 3.56
CA THR A 31 -6.33 8.28 2.47
C THR A 31 -6.34 9.80 2.29
N PRO A 32 -5.68 10.53 3.19
CA PRO A 32 -5.57 11.98 3.06
C PRO A 32 -4.78 12.30 1.80
N ALA A 33 -5.02 13.48 1.23
CA ALA A 33 -4.27 13.95 0.07
C ALA A 33 -2.75 13.88 0.33
N ILE A 34 -2.03 13.38 -0.67
CA ILE A 34 -0.57 13.32 -0.67
C ILE A 34 -0.01 14.51 -1.45
N ARG A 35 1.22 14.91 -1.14
CA ARG A 35 1.87 16.04 -1.83
C ARG A 35 3.02 15.54 -2.69
N VAL A 36 3.15 16.10 -3.89
CA VAL A 36 4.27 15.82 -4.79
C VAL A 36 5.45 16.72 -4.41
N ALA A 37 6.54 16.13 -3.91
CA ALA A 37 7.75 16.86 -3.52
C ALA A 37 8.64 17.19 -4.72
N ALA A 38 8.86 16.21 -5.60
CA ALA A 38 9.80 16.35 -6.69
C ALA A 38 9.45 15.47 -7.89
N ILE A 39 10.02 15.80 -9.04
CA ILE A 39 10.06 14.95 -10.23
C ILE A 39 11.48 14.43 -10.36
N ARG A 40 11.64 13.13 -10.63
CA ARG A 40 12.93 12.48 -10.85
C ARG A 40 12.97 11.88 -12.24
N ALA A 41 13.99 12.26 -13.02
CA ALA A 41 14.27 11.72 -14.34
C ALA A 41 15.29 10.58 -14.24
N TYR A 42 15.05 9.52 -14.98
CA TYR A 42 15.89 8.34 -15.08
C TYR A 42 16.49 8.22 -16.48
N ALA A 43 17.71 7.71 -16.57
CA ALA A 43 18.34 7.26 -17.81
C ALA A 43 18.71 5.78 -17.68
N GLU A 44 18.65 5.05 -18.79
CA GLU A 44 19.08 3.66 -18.85
C GLU A 44 20.55 3.59 -19.31
N ASP A 45 21.42 3.10 -18.43
CA ASP A 45 22.80 2.77 -18.76
C ASP A 45 22.95 1.26 -19.03
N SER A 46 24.14 0.81 -19.44
CA SER A 46 24.49 -0.62 -19.53
C SER A 46 24.33 -1.40 -18.22
N THR A 47 24.30 -0.71 -17.09
CA THR A 47 24.10 -1.29 -15.75
C THR A 47 22.65 -1.24 -15.27
N GLY A 48 21.75 -0.62 -16.04
CA GLY A 48 20.35 -0.39 -15.69
C GLY A 48 20.01 1.09 -15.43
N GLU A 49 18.79 1.34 -14.98
CA GLU A 49 18.26 2.69 -14.77
C GLU A 49 18.92 3.44 -13.61
N LYS A 50 19.32 4.69 -13.84
CA LYS A 50 19.86 5.60 -12.83
C LYS A 50 19.13 6.93 -12.85
N ALA A 51 18.96 7.52 -11.67
CA ALA A 51 18.44 8.87 -11.53
C ALA A 51 19.50 9.88 -12.00
N ILE A 52 19.17 10.68 -13.01
CA ILE A 52 20.10 11.67 -13.58
C ILE A 52 19.82 13.09 -13.10
N ALA A 53 18.56 13.41 -12.81
CA ALA A 53 18.15 14.75 -12.42
C ALA A 53 16.87 14.73 -11.59
N GLU A 54 16.71 15.76 -10.77
CA GLU A 54 15.54 15.98 -9.93
C GLU A 54 15.12 17.45 -9.96
N VAL A 55 13.81 17.68 -9.96
CA VAL A 55 13.20 19.00 -9.81
C VAL A 55 12.36 18.97 -8.55
N TRP A 56 12.69 19.82 -7.58
CA TRP A 56 11.94 19.96 -6.33
C TRP A 56 10.93 21.10 -6.42
N ALA A 57 9.78 20.93 -5.76
CA ALA A 57 8.78 21.99 -5.62
C ALA A 57 9.31 23.09 -4.69
N ALA A 58 8.99 24.35 -5.02
CA ALA A 58 9.37 25.50 -4.20
C ALA A 58 8.64 25.53 -2.84
N ASP A 59 7.35 25.18 -2.83
CA ASP A 59 6.55 25.12 -1.61
C ASP A 59 6.44 23.66 -1.13
N LEU A 60 7.03 23.37 0.03
CA LEU A 60 7.08 22.06 0.65
C LEU A 60 6.65 22.17 2.11
N ASP A 61 6.06 21.10 2.63
CA ASP A 61 5.63 21.06 4.02
C ASP A 61 6.83 21.19 4.98
N PRO A 62 6.78 22.08 5.99
CA PRO A 62 7.86 22.23 6.96
C PRO A 62 8.23 20.94 7.70
N GLU A 63 7.27 20.02 7.90
CA GLU A 63 7.50 18.74 8.56
C GLU A 63 8.37 17.78 7.73
N LEU A 64 8.49 18.01 6.41
CA LEU A 64 9.37 17.22 5.54
C LEU A 64 10.84 17.32 5.96
N LYS A 65 11.25 18.45 6.54
CA LYS A 65 12.60 18.67 7.09
C LYS A 65 12.98 17.68 8.20
N ARG A 66 11.99 17.06 8.87
CA ARG A 66 12.24 16.02 9.88
C ARG A 66 12.65 14.68 9.27
N ARG A 67 12.42 14.48 7.97
CA ARG A 67 12.73 13.24 7.26
C ARG A 67 14.00 13.34 6.43
N ILE A 68 14.17 14.46 5.73
CA ILE A 68 15.31 14.71 4.84
C ILE A 68 15.76 16.18 4.91
N PRO A 69 17.03 16.48 4.63
CA PRO A 69 17.44 17.85 4.36
C PRO A 69 16.78 18.33 3.06
N VAL A 70 15.89 19.32 3.16
CA VAL A 70 15.14 19.84 2.01
C VAL A 70 16.05 20.79 1.20
N PRO A 71 16.13 20.64 -0.14
CA PRO A 71 16.89 21.55 -0.99
C PRO A 71 16.43 23.01 -0.88
N ALA A 72 17.34 23.96 -1.10
CA ALA A 72 17.00 25.39 -1.10
C ALA A 72 16.08 25.73 -2.28
N ALA A 73 15.06 26.55 -2.03
CA ALA A 73 14.14 27.03 -3.06
C ALA A 73 14.87 28.02 -3.97
N GLY A 74 15.12 27.65 -5.23
CA GLY A 74 15.81 28.56 -6.17
C GLY A 74 15.91 28.07 -7.61
N ASN A 75 16.07 26.76 -7.84
CA ASN A 75 16.47 26.26 -9.17
C ASN A 75 15.37 25.48 -9.92
N GLN A 76 14.09 25.68 -9.58
CA GLN A 76 13.02 24.86 -10.15
C GLN A 76 12.87 25.07 -11.67
N ALA A 77 12.88 26.31 -12.16
CA ALA A 77 12.70 26.61 -13.58
C ALA A 77 13.88 26.07 -14.43
N GLU A 78 15.11 26.34 -14.00
CA GLU A 78 16.32 25.86 -14.67
C GLU A 78 16.38 24.33 -14.70
N ALA A 79 16.05 23.67 -13.59
CA ALA A 79 16.06 22.22 -13.53
C ALA A 79 14.98 21.59 -14.44
N LEU A 80 13.82 22.23 -14.59
CA LEU A 80 12.78 21.80 -15.54
C LEU A 80 13.26 21.94 -16.99
N GLU A 81 13.90 23.06 -17.33
CA GLU A 81 14.46 23.26 -18.68
C GLU A 81 15.56 22.24 -18.99
N ASN A 82 16.42 21.95 -18.02
CA ASN A 82 17.48 20.94 -18.17
C ASN A 82 16.89 19.55 -18.42
N ILE A 83 15.84 19.15 -17.68
CA ILE A 83 15.15 17.88 -17.95
C ILE A 83 14.51 17.89 -19.35
N GLY A 84 13.89 19.00 -19.76
CA GLY A 84 13.33 19.16 -21.11
C GLY A 84 14.36 18.91 -22.20
N LYS A 85 15.54 19.53 -22.09
CA LYS A 85 16.66 19.32 -23.03
C LYS A 85 17.13 17.86 -23.06
N MET A 86 17.25 17.22 -21.89
CA MET A 86 17.66 15.80 -21.81
C MET A 86 16.63 14.85 -22.44
N ILE A 87 15.34 15.20 -22.40
CA ILE A 87 14.28 14.45 -23.09
C ILE A 87 14.42 14.61 -24.60
N GLU A 88 14.65 15.83 -25.11
CA GLU A 88 14.87 16.09 -26.54
C GLU A 88 16.11 15.39 -27.08
N GLU A 89 17.18 15.33 -26.28
CA GLU A 89 18.42 14.59 -26.61
C GLU A 89 18.25 13.06 -26.52
N GLY A 90 17.10 12.55 -26.08
CA GLY A 90 16.83 11.12 -25.96
C GLY A 90 17.60 10.41 -24.84
N LYS A 91 18.08 11.15 -23.83
CA LYS A 91 18.86 10.61 -22.70
C LYS A 91 17.98 10.09 -21.57
N VAL A 92 16.70 10.48 -21.52
CA VAL A 92 15.78 10.11 -20.44
C VAL A 92 14.98 8.87 -20.84
N SER A 93 15.02 7.84 -20.00
CA SER A 93 14.22 6.61 -20.15
C SER A 93 12.86 6.71 -19.46
N ASP A 94 12.84 7.24 -18.23
CA ASP A 94 11.64 7.25 -17.39
C ASP A 94 11.56 8.50 -16.49
N ILE A 95 10.35 8.87 -16.09
CA ILE A 95 10.07 9.98 -15.19
C ILE A 95 9.15 9.49 -14.06
N LYS A 96 9.59 9.71 -12.83
CA LYS A 96 8.88 9.29 -11.62
C LYS A 96 8.66 10.49 -10.72
N SER A 97 7.58 10.43 -9.94
CA SER A 97 7.24 11.45 -8.94
C SER A 97 7.72 11.01 -7.56
N VAL A 98 8.37 11.91 -6.82
CA VAL A 98 8.65 11.73 -5.40
C VAL A 98 7.48 12.36 -4.64
N ILE A 99 6.75 11.52 -3.93
CA ILE A 99 5.55 11.89 -3.19
C ILE A 99 5.77 11.67 -1.69
N TYR A 100 5.03 12.41 -0.88
CA TYR A 100 5.04 12.20 0.56
C TYR A 100 3.65 12.34 1.17
N THR A 101 3.46 11.63 2.27
CA THR A 101 2.22 11.66 3.05
C THR A 101 2.18 12.87 3.97
N LEU A 102 0.98 13.27 4.40
CA LEU A 102 0.78 14.35 5.39
C LEU A 102 0.14 13.81 6.69
N PRO A 103 0.88 13.07 7.54
CA PRO A 103 0.30 12.42 8.72
C PRO A 103 -0.32 13.37 9.73
N LYS A 104 0.10 14.65 9.75
CA LYS A 104 -0.48 15.70 10.60
C LYS A 104 -1.99 15.89 10.41
N SER A 105 -2.51 15.55 9.23
CA SER A 105 -3.95 15.61 8.92
C SER A 105 -4.74 14.46 9.55
N LEU A 106 -4.06 13.39 9.97
CA LEU A 106 -4.67 12.17 10.51
C LEU A 106 -4.69 12.21 12.03
N THR A 107 -5.88 12.21 12.62
CA THR A 107 -6.04 12.13 14.07
C THR A 107 -5.71 10.74 14.63
N GLY A 108 -5.99 9.68 13.85
CA GLY A 108 -5.78 8.30 14.28
C GLY A 108 -4.31 7.85 14.28
N VAL A 109 -3.39 8.63 13.72
CA VAL A 109 -1.97 8.26 13.60
C VAL A 109 -1.10 9.22 14.41
N PRO A 110 -0.37 8.73 15.43
CA PRO A 110 0.47 9.62 16.27
C PRO A 110 1.65 10.27 15.55
N LYS A 111 2.08 9.70 14.42
CA LYS A 111 3.26 10.18 13.68
C LYS A 111 2.94 11.53 13.03
N LYS A 112 3.86 12.49 13.12
CA LYS A 112 3.80 13.75 12.36
C LYS A 112 4.78 13.76 11.18
N VAL A 113 5.84 12.96 11.27
CA VAL A 113 6.89 12.85 10.26
C VAL A 113 6.33 12.20 8.98
N PRO A 114 6.46 12.85 7.81
CA PRO A 114 6.06 12.30 6.52
C PRO A 114 6.80 11.01 6.16
N ASP A 115 6.08 10.09 5.54
CA ASP A 115 6.68 8.98 4.78
C ASP A 115 6.83 9.40 3.31
N ILE A 116 8.04 9.27 2.77
CA ILE A 116 8.40 9.57 1.38
C ILE A 116 8.42 8.28 0.56
N MET A 117 7.92 8.34 -0.66
CA MET A 117 8.00 7.25 -1.63
C MET A 117 8.05 7.78 -3.05
N GLU A 118 8.50 6.94 -3.97
CA GLU A 118 8.48 7.23 -5.38
C GLU A 118 7.30 6.52 -6.05
N SER A 119 6.60 7.23 -6.93
CA SER A 119 5.52 6.70 -7.74
C SER A 119 5.81 6.94 -9.22
N GLY A 120 5.69 5.89 -10.02
CA GLY A 120 5.75 6.01 -11.48
C GLY A 120 4.56 6.81 -12.01
N ILE A 121 4.79 7.59 -13.05
CA ILE A 121 3.72 8.24 -13.81
C ILE A 121 3.53 7.40 -15.07
N SER A 122 2.29 7.11 -15.47
CA SER A 122 2.03 6.39 -16.72
C SER A 122 1.51 7.37 -17.77
N ALA A 123 2.10 7.36 -18.96
CA ALA A 123 1.65 8.11 -20.12
C ALA A 123 2.13 7.41 -21.40
N ARG A 124 1.52 7.76 -22.54
CA ARG A 124 1.87 7.19 -23.85
C ARG A 124 3.25 7.64 -24.31
N ASP A 125 3.52 8.93 -24.17
CA ASP A 125 4.75 9.59 -24.63
C ASP A 125 5.49 10.25 -23.47
N LEU A 126 6.82 10.28 -23.53
CA LEU A 126 7.66 10.86 -22.48
C LEU A 126 7.45 12.38 -22.33
N GLY A 127 7.16 13.08 -23.44
CA GLY A 127 6.81 14.51 -23.42
C GLY A 127 5.53 14.77 -22.62
N THR A 128 4.43 14.08 -22.93
CA THR A 128 3.17 14.18 -22.19
C THR A 128 3.34 13.77 -20.71
N LYS A 129 4.18 12.77 -20.46
CA LYS A 129 4.54 12.36 -19.09
C LYS A 129 5.20 13.49 -18.31
N PHE A 130 6.13 14.18 -18.93
CA PHE A 130 6.84 15.31 -18.34
C PHE A 130 5.93 16.52 -18.12
N GLU A 131 5.07 16.84 -19.08
CA GLU A 131 4.07 17.92 -18.94
C GLU A 131 3.10 17.64 -17.79
N TYR A 132 2.60 16.40 -17.68
CA TYR A 132 1.76 16.00 -16.57
C TYR A 132 2.53 16.08 -15.24
N ALA A 133 3.76 15.58 -15.19
CA ALA A 133 4.61 15.67 -14.01
C ALA A 133 4.82 17.12 -13.54
N LYS A 134 5.02 18.05 -14.48
CA LYS A 134 5.14 19.49 -14.22
C LYS A 134 3.85 20.07 -13.65
N SER A 135 2.69 19.63 -14.12
CA SER A 135 1.39 20.12 -13.65
C SER A 135 1.08 19.71 -12.21
N ILE A 136 1.51 18.52 -11.78
CA ILE A 136 1.25 17.99 -10.43
C ILE A 136 2.33 18.38 -9.41
N LEU A 137 3.43 19.01 -9.84
CA LEU A 137 4.54 19.33 -8.96
C LEU A 137 4.11 20.34 -7.89
N GLY A 138 4.30 19.99 -6.62
CA GLY A 138 3.94 20.83 -5.47
C GLY A 138 2.46 20.84 -5.11
N THR A 139 1.59 20.24 -5.93
CA THR A 139 0.15 20.14 -5.69
C THR A 139 -0.19 18.98 -4.76
N LEU A 140 -1.43 19.02 -4.24
CA LEU A 140 -2.03 17.93 -3.49
C LEU A 140 -2.75 17.00 -4.47
N VAL A 141 -2.45 15.71 -4.39
CA VAL A 141 -3.11 14.66 -5.17
C VAL A 141 -4.02 13.88 -4.22
N SER A 142 -5.30 13.87 -4.54
CA SER A 142 -6.31 13.12 -3.80
C SER A 142 -6.44 11.69 -4.37
N VAL A 143 -7.12 10.82 -3.64
CA VAL A 143 -7.37 9.45 -4.12
C VAL A 143 -8.32 9.43 -5.31
N THR A 144 -9.30 10.33 -5.34
CA THR A 144 -10.30 10.42 -6.41
C THR A 144 -9.68 10.79 -7.76
N ASP A 145 -8.51 11.44 -7.75
CA ASP A 145 -7.77 11.78 -8.98
C ASP A 145 -7.11 10.55 -9.62
N VAL A 146 -6.86 9.49 -8.83
CA VAL A 146 -6.10 8.31 -9.26
C VAL A 146 -7.00 7.10 -9.45
N PHE A 147 -7.91 6.83 -8.51
CA PHE A 147 -8.74 5.63 -8.50
C PHE A 147 -10.22 5.96 -8.58
N LYS A 148 -11.01 5.00 -9.08
CA LYS A 148 -12.47 5.08 -9.18
C LYS A 148 -13.12 3.96 -8.37
N ASN A 149 -14.39 4.12 -8.02
CA ASN A 149 -15.15 3.05 -7.38
C ASN A 149 -15.22 1.82 -8.28
N GLY A 150 -15.03 0.64 -7.69
CA GLY A 150 -15.08 -0.63 -8.41
C GLY A 150 -13.77 -1.09 -9.03
N THR A 151 -12.74 -0.23 -9.09
CA THR A 151 -11.46 -0.61 -9.68
C THR A 151 -10.73 -1.66 -8.83
N LEU A 152 -9.96 -2.50 -9.51
CA LEU A 152 -9.03 -3.41 -8.84
C LEU A 152 -7.72 -2.68 -8.55
N VAL A 153 -7.11 -2.93 -7.40
CA VAL A 153 -5.82 -2.36 -6.98
C VAL A 153 -4.95 -3.44 -6.32
N ASP A 154 -3.63 -3.26 -6.39
CA ASP A 154 -2.71 -4.04 -5.58
C ASP A 154 -2.37 -3.26 -4.30
N THR A 155 -2.45 -3.92 -3.15
CA THR A 155 -2.12 -3.32 -1.85
C THR A 155 -0.75 -3.81 -1.38
N ALA A 156 0.22 -2.91 -1.25
CA ALA A 156 1.56 -3.20 -0.75
C ALA A 156 1.77 -2.61 0.66
N ALA A 157 2.08 -3.45 1.64
CA ALA A 157 2.34 -3.00 3.01
C ALA A 157 3.27 -3.95 3.77
N ILE A 158 3.70 -3.51 4.95
CA ILE A 158 4.47 -4.32 5.89
C ILE A 158 3.52 -5.05 6.81
N THR A 159 3.63 -6.38 6.83
CA THR A 159 2.80 -7.27 7.65
C THR A 159 2.98 -7.05 9.16
N ILE A 160 2.01 -7.50 9.95
CA ILE A 160 2.09 -7.47 11.43
C ILE A 160 3.33 -8.24 11.89
N GLY A 161 4.19 -7.58 12.67
CA GLY A 161 5.36 -8.20 13.28
C GLY A 161 4.97 -9.19 14.37
N LYS A 162 5.54 -10.39 14.32
CA LYS A 162 5.34 -11.44 15.34
C LYS A 162 6.66 -11.81 16.05
N GLY A 163 7.76 -11.11 15.75
CA GLY A 163 9.09 -11.37 16.30
C GLY A 163 9.64 -12.74 15.91
N THR A 164 10.53 -13.29 16.75
CA THR A 164 11.05 -14.65 16.60
C THR A 164 9.95 -15.67 16.87
N GLN A 165 9.66 -16.51 15.88
CA GLN A 165 8.68 -17.57 16.00
C GLN A 165 9.31 -18.93 15.69
N GLY A 166 8.82 -19.95 16.40
CA GLY A 166 9.23 -21.34 16.18
C GLY A 166 8.73 -21.91 14.85
N PRO A 167 9.29 -23.04 14.39
CA PRO A 167 8.99 -23.60 13.07
C PRO A 167 7.50 -23.89 12.83
N VAL A 168 6.79 -24.32 13.88
CA VAL A 168 5.34 -24.64 13.84
C VAL A 168 4.54 -23.45 13.33
N LYS A 169 4.70 -22.27 13.94
CA LYS A 169 3.91 -21.08 13.58
C LYS A 169 4.45 -20.40 12.32
N ARG A 170 5.77 -20.42 12.12
CA ARG A 170 6.43 -19.75 10.99
C ARG A 170 6.21 -20.48 9.66
N TRP A 171 6.29 -21.81 9.67
CA TRP A 171 6.24 -22.66 8.47
C TRP A 171 5.02 -23.57 8.40
N GLY A 172 4.20 -23.65 9.47
CA GLY A 172 3.02 -24.51 9.49
C GLY A 172 3.33 -26.00 9.68
N ILE A 173 4.49 -26.35 10.25
CA ILE A 173 4.79 -27.76 10.54
C ILE A 173 3.87 -28.31 11.63
N GLN A 174 3.66 -29.63 11.61
CA GLN A 174 2.89 -30.30 12.66
C GLN A 174 3.61 -30.24 14.01
N LEU A 175 2.81 -30.21 15.08
CA LEU A 175 3.28 -30.54 16.42
C LEU A 175 3.61 -32.04 16.50
N MET A 176 4.55 -32.42 17.36
CA MET A 176 4.74 -33.83 17.70
C MET A 176 3.43 -34.43 18.23
N LYS A 177 3.14 -35.68 17.86
CA LYS A 177 1.85 -36.34 18.13
C LYS A 177 2.01 -37.51 19.11
N GLY A 178 0.91 -37.88 19.76
CA GLY A 178 0.83 -39.07 20.61
C GLY A 178 1.92 -39.10 21.71
N LYS A 179 2.62 -40.24 21.84
CA LYS A 179 3.70 -40.42 22.82
C LYS A 179 4.82 -39.37 22.63
N HIS A 180 5.18 -39.03 21.40
CA HIS A 180 6.25 -38.06 21.11
C HIS A 180 5.97 -36.66 21.65
N SER A 181 4.69 -36.26 21.72
CA SER A 181 4.29 -34.97 22.31
C SER A 181 4.62 -34.84 23.80
N ARG A 182 4.77 -35.97 24.51
CA ARG A 182 5.02 -36.06 25.96
C ARG A 182 6.49 -36.31 26.30
N GLN A 183 7.34 -36.55 25.30
CA GLN A 183 8.75 -36.91 25.47
C GLN A 183 9.69 -35.69 25.62
N GLY A 184 9.14 -34.50 25.87
CA GLY A 184 9.92 -33.28 26.18
C GLY A 184 10.08 -32.30 25.02
N SER A 185 9.78 -32.70 23.77
CA SER A 185 9.77 -31.75 22.65
C SER A 185 8.51 -31.83 21.81
N LEU A 186 7.72 -30.75 21.88
CA LEU A 186 6.41 -30.67 21.22
C LEU A 186 6.44 -29.90 19.90
N ARG A 187 7.31 -28.88 19.80
CA ARG A 187 7.24 -27.82 18.76
C ARG A 187 8.49 -27.75 17.87
N GLN A 188 9.26 -28.83 17.80
CA GLN A 188 10.46 -28.93 16.98
C GLN A 188 10.22 -29.72 15.69
N VAL A 189 11.14 -29.55 14.74
CA VAL A 189 11.23 -30.42 13.56
C VAL A 189 11.83 -31.78 13.95
N GLY A 190 11.41 -32.86 13.30
CA GLY A 190 11.91 -34.22 13.60
C GLY A 190 13.40 -34.41 13.26
N THR A 191 13.85 -33.93 12.10
CA THR A 191 15.25 -33.98 11.67
C THR A 191 15.64 -32.70 10.93
N LEU A 192 16.92 -32.32 11.00
CA LEU A 192 17.50 -31.19 10.25
C LEU A 192 18.00 -31.58 8.85
N GLY A 193 17.95 -32.86 8.47
CA GLY A 193 18.38 -33.31 7.15
C GLY A 193 18.67 -34.80 7.09
N ALA A 194 19.04 -35.27 5.90
CA ALA A 194 19.61 -36.59 5.69
C ALA A 194 21.08 -36.62 6.12
N PHE A 195 21.68 -37.81 6.18
CA PHE A 195 23.10 -37.98 6.51
C PHE A 195 24.03 -37.32 5.47
N ASN A 196 23.74 -37.50 4.17
CA ASN A 196 24.41 -36.83 3.06
C ASN A 196 23.40 -35.99 2.27
N PRO A 197 23.70 -34.74 1.89
CA PRO A 197 24.94 -33.99 2.16
C PRO A 197 25.05 -33.56 3.64
N SER A 198 26.28 -33.56 4.18
CA SER A 198 26.58 -33.22 5.58
C SER A 198 26.47 -31.73 5.89
N ARG A 199 25.31 -31.14 5.60
CA ARG A 199 24.95 -29.74 5.89
C ARG A 199 23.44 -29.60 6.04
N VAL A 200 23.02 -28.64 6.85
CA VAL A 200 21.60 -28.28 6.94
C VAL A 200 21.20 -27.50 5.69
N SER A 201 20.20 -27.98 4.97
CA SER A 201 19.65 -27.26 3.82
C SER A 201 18.89 -26.02 4.30
N TRP A 202 19.04 -24.91 3.58
CA TRP A 202 18.29 -23.68 3.82
C TRP A 202 16.76 -23.86 3.70
N ARG A 203 16.32 -24.95 3.08
CA ARG A 203 14.90 -25.32 2.92
C ARG A 203 14.28 -25.91 4.19
N VAL A 204 15.09 -26.31 5.17
CA VAL A 204 14.61 -26.94 6.41
C VAL A 204 13.89 -25.88 7.25
N PRO A 205 12.65 -26.14 7.71
CA PRO A 205 11.86 -25.16 8.43
C PRO A 205 12.46 -24.93 9.83
N GLN A 206 13.08 -23.77 10.01
CA GLN A 206 13.71 -23.37 11.26
C GLN A 206 13.05 -22.13 11.87
N MET A 207 13.32 -21.91 13.15
CA MET A 207 12.87 -20.72 13.87
C MET A 207 13.45 -19.44 13.25
N GLY A 208 12.82 -18.31 13.50
CA GLY A 208 13.35 -17.01 13.10
C GLY A 208 12.25 -15.96 12.97
N GLN A 209 12.60 -14.84 12.34
CA GLN A 209 11.69 -13.71 12.17
C GLN A 209 10.43 -14.13 11.42
N MET A 210 9.27 -13.78 11.99
CA MET A 210 7.96 -13.96 11.38
C MET A 210 7.19 -12.63 11.40
N GLY A 211 6.63 -12.27 10.26
CA GLY A 211 5.95 -10.98 10.10
C GLY A 211 6.94 -9.83 9.96
N TYR A 212 6.42 -8.60 9.86
CA TYR A 212 7.21 -7.42 9.50
C TYR A 212 7.93 -7.54 8.15
N HIS A 213 7.40 -8.40 7.28
CA HIS A 213 7.86 -8.53 5.90
C HIS A 213 6.96 -7.71 4.98
N GLN A 214 7.52 -7.13 3.92
CA GLN A 214 6.75 -6.51 2.85
C GLN A 214 5.94 -7.58 2.11
N ARG A 215 4.66 -7.29 1.87
CA ARG A 215 3.77 -8.11 1.05
C ARG A 215 2.95 -7.22 0.13
N THR A 216 2.75 -7.69 -1.08
CA THR A 216 1.83 -7.12 -2.05
C THR A 216 0.69 -8.12 -2.25
N GLU A 217 -0.51 -7.76 -1.83
CA GLU A 217 -1.72 -8.51 -2.15
C GLU A 217 -2.34 -7.95 -3.43
N PHE A 218 -2.64 -8.83 -4.37
CA PHE A 218 -3.05 -8.45 -5.71
C PHE A 218 -4.58 -8.41 -5.85
N ASN A 219 -5.07 -7.61 -6.80
CA ASN A 219 -6.46 -7.62 -7.27
C ASN A 219 -7.51 -7.42 -6.16
N LYS A 220 -7.27 -6.46 -5.28
CA LYS A 220 -8.23 -6.01 -4.27
C LYS A 220 -9.21 -5.03 -4.88
N ARG A 221 -10.51 -5.18 -4.64
CA ARG A 221 -11.51 -4.27 -5.19
C ARG A 221 -11.73 -3.09 -4.27
N ILE A 222 -11.69 -1.88 -4.82
CA ILE A 222 -12.19 -0.67 -4.15
C ILE A 222 -13.71 -0.69 -4.23
N LEU A 223 -14.37 -0.69 -3.08
CA LEU A 223 -15.82 -0.72 -2.99
C LEU A 223 -16.42 0.69 -2.97
N LYS A 224 -15.83 1.59 -2.19
CA LYS A 224 -16.24 2.98 -2.08
C LYS A 224 -15.03 3.85 -1.78
N ILE A 225 -14.95 4.99 -2.43
CA ILE A 225 -14.11 6.13 -2.07
C ILE A 225 -15.07 7.20 -1.55
N GLY A 226 -14.82 7.73 -0.36
CA GLY A 226 -15.67 8.75 0.25
C GLY A 226 -14.84 9.79 0.99
N SER A 227 -15.41 10.98 1.18
CA SER A 227 -14.74 12.09 1.88
C SER A 227 -15.21 12.26 3.33
N ASP A 228 -16.40 11.73 3.68
CA ASP A 228 -16.94 11.81 5.03
C ASP A 228 -16.67 10.53 5.84
N GLY A 229 -15.71 10.61 6.75
CA GLY A 229 -15.32 9.51 7.60
C GLY A 229 -16.39 9.04 8.60
N GLU A 230 -17.43 9.83 8.88
CA GLU A 230 -18.49 9.45 9.81
C GLU A 230 -19.36 8.30 9.25
N GLU A 231 -19.46 8.17 7.92
CA GLU A 231 -20.21 7.11 7.24
C GLU A 231 -19.68 5.70 7.55
N VAL A 232 -18.37 5.59 7.79
CA VAL A 232 -17.67 4.31 7.99
C VAL A 232 -17.18 4.09 9.41
N THR A 233 -17.19 5.14 10.23
CA THR A 233 -16.72 5.06 11.61
C THR A 233 -17.74 4.30 12.46
N PRO A 234 -17.34 3.19 13.10
CA PRO A 234 -18.22 2.47 14.01
C PRO A 234 -18.45 3.26 15.30
N GLU A 235 -19.53 2.95 16.00
CA GLU A 235 -19.80 3.48 17.34
C GLU A 235 -18.61 3.22 18.27
N GLY A 236 -18.19 4.25 19.01
CA GLY A 236 -16.99 4.21 19.85
C GLY A 236 -15.65 4.25 19.09
N GLY A 237 -15.66 4.28 17.76
CA GLY A 237 -14.48 4.34 16.91
C GLY A 237 -13.76 3.00 16.73
N PHE A 238 -12.77 2.96 15.83
CA PHE A 238 -11.99 1.75 15.59
C PHE A 238 -11.03 1.48 16.75
N ILE A 239 -11.06 0.23 17.26
CA ILE A 239 -10.16 -0.23 18.32
C ILE A 239 -8.69 0.02 17.96
N ASN A 240 -7.94 0.57 18.90
CA ASN A 240 -6.52 0.93 18.74
C ASN A 240 -6.22 1.87 17.57
N TYR A 241 -7.22 2.60 17.06
CA TYR A 241 -7.06 3.56 15.98
C TYR A 241 -7.76 4.89 16.24
N GLY A 242 -9.07 4.88 16.50
CA GLY A 242 -9.89 6.08 16.70
C GLY A 242 -10.93 6.30 15.60
N LEU A 243 -11.42 7.53 15.51
CA LEU A 243 -12.42 7.97 14.53
C LEU A 243 -11.76 8.27 13.18
N VAL A 244 -12.46 7.95 12.09
CA VAL A 244 -12.10 8.35 10.73
C VAL A 244 -12.82 9.66 10.43
N ARG A 245 -12.09 10.71 10.02
CA ARG A 245 -12.66 12.07 9.85
C ARG A 245 -12.56 12.64 8.45
N GLY A 246 -11.71 12.09 7.59
CA GLY A 246 -11.49 12.60 6.25
C GLY A 246 -11.66 11.53 5.19
N ASP A 247 -11.00 11.75 4.06
CA ASP A 247 -11.04 10.87 2.91
C ASP A 247 -10.68 9.43 3.26
N TYR A 248 -11.47 8.50 2.77
CA TYR A 248 -11.32 7.08 3.02
C TYR A 248 -11.61 6.23 1.78
N ILE A 249 -11.11 5.00 1.82
CA ILE A 249 -11.37 3.94 0.87
C ILE A 249 -11.85 2.70 1.62
N LEU A 250 -12.88 2.06 1.10
CA LEU A 250 -13.29 0.71 1.46
C LEU A 250 -12.65 -0.29 0.51
N ILE A 251 -11.75 -1.12 1.02
CA ILE A 251 -11.15 -2.22 0.24
C ILE A 251 -11.82 -3.53 0.61
N LYS A 252 -12.22 -4.31 -0.40
CA LYS A 252 -12.78 -5.65 -0.21
C LYS A 252 -11.78 -6.58 0.48
N GLY A 253 -12.21 -7.19 1.58
CA GLY A 253 -11.45 -8.16 2.36
C GLY A 253 -10.40 -7.52 3.27
N SER A 254 -9.37 -8.29 3.58
CA SER A 254 -8.25 -7.87 4.43
C SER A 254 -7.18 -7.10 3.64
N VAL A 255 -6.37 -6.32 4.36
CA VAL A 255 -5.18 -5.63 3.86
C VAL A 255 -4.00 -5.93 4.79
N PRO A 256 -2.77 -6.14 4.27
CA PRO A 256 -1.63 -6.49 5.10
C PRO A 256 -1.23 -5.36 6.06
N GLY A 257 -0.90 -5.73 7.31
CA GLY A 257 -0.33 -4.83 8.30
C GLY A 257 -1.26 -4.53 9.48
N PRO A 258 -0.73 -3.95 10.58
CA PRO A 258 -1.53 -3.54 11.73
C PRO A 258 -2.26 -2.21 11.45
N SER A 259 -3.18 -1.83 12.35
CA SER A 259 -3.72 -0.47 12.37
C SER A 259 -2.59 0.58 12.37
N LYS A 260 -2.85 1.75 11.77
CA LYS A 260 -1.91 2.90 11.63
C LYS A 260 -0.72 2.67 10.67
N ARG A 261 -0.56 1.48 10.10
CA ARG A 261 0.50 1.19 9.12
C ARG A 261 0.22 1.91 7.80
N LEU A 262 1.28 2.45 7.19
CA LEU A 262 1.22 2.93 5.81
C LEU A 262 0.97 1.76 4.85
N ILE A 263 -0.04 1.91 4.00
CA ILE A 263 -0.38 0.99 2.93
C ILE A 263 -0.23 1.75 1.62
N ARG A 264 0.40 1.12 0.62
CA ARG A 264 0.52 1.67 -0.73
C ARG A 264 -0.47 0.99 -1.65
N LEU A 265 -1.15 1.78 -2.44
CA LEU A 265 -2.03 1.32 -3.51
C LEU A 265 -1.34 1.56 -4.85
N ARG A 266 -1.59 0.67 -5.80
CA ARG A 266 -1.18 0.84 -7.19
C ARG A 266 -2.15 0.13 -8.11
N ASP A 267 -2.07 0.46 -9.39
CA ASP A 267 -2.80 -0.26 -10.42
C ASP A 267 -2.45 -1.76 -10.44
N PRO A 268 -3.42 -2.61 -10.76
CA PRO A 268 -3.27 -4.05 -10.65
C PRO A 268 -2.41 -4.57 -11.80
N ILE A 269 -1.24 -5.13 -11.48
CA ILE A 269 -0.32 -5.61 -12.53
C ILE A 269 -0.84 -6.84 -13.28
N ARG A 270 -1.80 -7.57 -12.69
CA ARG A 270 -2.26 -8.88 -13.16
C ARG A 270 -3.77 -9.07 -12.98
N ALA A 271 -4.54 -8.05 -13.32
CA ALA A 271 -5.99 -8.08 -13.24
C ALA A 271 -6.54 -9.26 -14.05
N LYS A 272 -7.23 -10.19 -13.37
CA LYS A 272 -7.87 -11.35 -14.02
C LYS A 272 -9.23 -11.01 -14.63
N LYS A 273 -9.84 -9.91 -14.19
CA LYS A 273 -11.14 -9.41 -14.65
C LYS A 273 -10.97 -7.93 -14.99
N ALA A 274 -11.62 -7.48 -16.05
CA ALA A 274 -11.79 -6.06 -16.33
C ALA A 274 -12.57 -5.39 -15.18
N ASP A 275 -12.50 -4.05 -15.10
CA ASP A 275 -13.19 -3.27 -14.08
C ASP A 275 -14.65 -3.73 -13.93
N LEU A 276 -15.01 -4.08 -12.69
CA LEU A 276 -16.29 -4.71 -12.34
C LEU A 276 -17.44 -3.68 -12.27
N GLY A 277 -17.22 -2.45 -12.75
CA GLY A 277 -18.14 -1.32 -12.60
C GLY A 277 -18.25 -0.84 -11.15
N GLU A 278 -19.00 0.24 -10.96
CA GLU A 278 -19.27 0.80 -9.64
C GLU A 278 -20.17 -0.16 -8.82
N PRO A 279 -19.73 -0.62 -7.64
CA PRO A 279 -20.52 -1.51 -6.80
C PRO A 279 -21.72 -0.78 -6.18
N ASN A 280 -22.88 -1.42 -6.17
CA ASN A 280 -24.05 -0.91 -5.47
C ASN A 280 -24.01 -1.31 -3.99
N ILE A 281 -23.70 -0.35 -3.11
CA ILE A 281 -23.64 -0.54 -1.66
C ILE A 281 -24.96 -0.12 -1.03
N LEU A 282 -25.60 -1.06 -0.33
CA LEU A 282 -26.88 -0.85 0.35
C LEU A 282 -26.71 -0.42 1.80
N TYR A 283 -25.71 -0.99 2.49
CA TYR A 283 -25.50 -0.74 3.91
C TYR A 283 -24.03 -0.87 4.30
N ILE A 284 -23.56 0.02 5.18
CA ILE A 284 -22.23 -0.04 5.80
C ILE A 284 -22.44 -0.18 7.31
N SER A 285 -21.90 -1.25 7.90
CA SER A 285 -22.03 -1.46 9.34
C SER A 285 -21.21 -0.45 10.13
N ARG A 286 -21.92 0.28 11.01
CA ARG A 286 -21.35 1.21 12.01
C ARG A 286 -21.46 0.66 13.43
N GLU A 287 -21.80 -0.61 13.59
CA GLU A 287 -21.87 -1.26 14.89
C GLU A 287 -20.50 -1.21 15.59
N SER A 288 -20.53 -0.96 16.90
CA SER A 288 -19.37 -0.96 17.77
C SER A 288 -18.51 -2.20 17.54
N LYS A 289 -17.19 -2.01 17.48
CA LYS A 289 -16.23 -3.13 17.39
C LYS A 289 -15.84 -3.67 18.76
N GLN A 290 -16.29 -3.01 19.82
CA GLN A 290 -16.26 -3.50 21.20
C GLN A 290 -17.61 -4.17 21.42
N GLY A 291 -17.57 -5.48 21.69
CA GLY A 291 -18.71 -6.38 21.55
C GLY A 291 -19.92 -6.09 22.42
#